data_AF-A0A523WWT7-F1
#
_entry.id   AF-A0A523WWT7-F1
#
_cell.length_a   1.000
_cell.length_b   1.000
_cell.length_c   1.000
_cell.angle_alpha   90.00
_cell.angle_beta   90.00
_cell.angle_gamma   90.00
#
_symmetry.space_group_name_H-M   'P 1'
#
loop_
_entity.id
_entity.type
_entity.pdbx_description
1 polymer ?
#
loop_
_entity_poly.entity_id
_entity_poly.type
_entity_poly.pdbx_seq_one_letter_code
_entity_poly.pdbx_strand_id
1 'polypeptide(L)'
;VCNDCEYFTGEKEPRCPGCFAREGKPFWGECKLYGCMGEHGVAHCGVCGEFPCDMFMDTFDPSHGPVSSVIRAGMLAYRARHGDAKAAERARKIEH
;
A
#
# COMPACT_ATOMS: atom_id res chain seq x y z
N VAL A 1 3.38 -4.90 -5.02
CA VAL A 1 3.82 -4.34 -3.71
C VAL A 1 4.96 -3.37 -3.99
N CYS A 2 5.40 -2.45 -3.11
CA CYS A 2 6.47 -1.50 -3.48
C CYS A 2 7.73 -2.20 -4.01
N ASN A 3 8.06 -3.38 -3.49
CA ASN A 3 9.21 -4.19 -3.91
C ASN A 3 9.14 -4.69 -5.37
N ASP A 4 8.00 -4.59 -6.03
CA ASP A 4 7.82 -4.95 -7.45
C ASP A 4 7.65 -3.71 -8.36
N CYS A 5 7.72 -2.50 -7.80
CA CYS A 5 7.54 -1.26 -8.56
C CYS A 5 8.87 -0.78 -9.13
N GLU A 6 8.98 -0.68 -10.47
CA GLU A 6 10.21 -0.26 -11.18
C GLU A 6 10.77 1.08 -10.68
N TYR A 7 9.90 2.03 -10.29
CA TYR A 7 10.33 3.31 -9.72
C TYR A 7 10.95 3.15 -8.33
N PHE A 8 10.46 2.20 -7.52
CA PHE A 8 10.98 1.94 -6.18
C PHE A 8 12.24 1.07 -6.20
N THR A 9 12.30 0.08 -7.09
CA THR A 9 13.49 -0.76 -7.29
C THR A 9 14.64 0.00 -7.96
N GLY A 10 14.34 1.16 -8.57
CA GLY A 10 15.34 2.00 -9.25
C GLY A 10 15.61 1.56 -10.68
N GLU A 11 14.77 0.70 -11.24
CA GLU A 11 14.78 0.32 -12.66
C GLU A 11 14.26 1.45 -13.55
N LYS A 12 13.48 2.38 -12.99
CA LYS A 12 12.89 3.52 -13.72
C LYS A 12 13.02 4.84 -12.95
N GLU A 13 13.31 5.91 -13.69
CA GLU A 13 13.38 7.28 -13.15
C GLU A 13 12.04 8.04 -13.29
N PRO A 14 11.66 8.91 -12.34
CA PRO A 14 12.41 9.25 -11.13
C PRO A 14 12.32 8.17 -10.05
N ARG A 15 13.43 7.89 -9.37
CA ARG A 15 13.42 6.95 -8.24
C ARG A 15 12.40 7.35 -7.17
N CYS A 16 11.52 6.42 -6.80
CA CYS A 16 10.62 6.56 -5.66
C CYS A 16 11.39 6.23 -4.36
N PRO A 17 11.62 7.19 -3.46
CA PRO A 17 12.42 6.94 -2.24
C PRO A 17 11.61 6.22 -1.15
N GLY A 18 10.36 5.84 -1.43
CA GLY A 18 9.46 5.19 -0.49
C GLY A 18 8.62 6.15 0.35
N CYS A 19 7.50 5.66 0.88
CA CYS A 19 6.53 6.48 1.61
C CYS A 19 7.11 7.13 2.87
N PHE A 20 8.06 6.46 3.55
CA PHE A 20 8.73 7.01 4.74
C PHE A 20 9.62 8.21 4.41
N ALA A 21 10.44 8.12 3.36
CA ALA A 21 11.30 9.22 2.92
C ALA A 21 10.50 10.42 2.38
N ARG A 22 9.24 10.19 1.99
CA ARG A 22 8.30 11.23 1.54
C ARG A 22 7.38 11.71 2.66
N GLU A 23 7.49 11.17 3.87
CA GLU A 23 6.61 11.49 5.00
C GLU A 23 5.12 11.42 4.62
N GLY A 24 4.75 10.40 3.83
CA GLY A 24 3.37 10.27 3.36
C GLY A 24 2.93 11.31 2.33
N LYS A 25 3.85 12.06 1.70
CA LYS A 25 3.57 13.07 0.66
C LYS A 25 4.10 12.64 -0.73
N PRO A 26 3.49 11.62 -1.35
CA PRO A 26 3.76 11.28 -2.75
C PRO A 26 3.37 12.43 -3.71
N PHE A 27 3.76 12.28 -4.98
CA PHE A 27 3.54 13.32 -6.00
C PHE A 27 2.05 13.62 -6.27
N TRP A 28 1.15 12.69 -5.90
CA TRP A 28 -0.29 12.81 -6.08
C TRP A 28 -1.01 13.42 -4.86
N GLY A 29 -0.29 13.81 -3.80
CA GLY A 29 -0.87 14.46 -2.63
C GLY A 29 -0.45 13.80 -1.32
N GLU A 30 -1.16 14.12 -0.23
CA GLU A 30 -0.91 13.56 1.11
C GLU A 30 -1.69 12.26 1.33
N CYS A 31 -0.99 11.22 1.77
CA CYS A 31 -1.55 9.93 2.12
C CYS A 31 -2.01 9.95 3.59
N LYS A 32 -3.31 10.12 3.81
CA LYS A 32 -3.92 10.13 5.16
C LYS A 32 -3.60 8.87 5.98
N LEU A 33 -3.45 7.73 5.31
CA LEU A 33 -3.11 6.46 5.95
C LEU A 33 -1.69 6.44 6.52
N TYR A 34 -0.77 7.27 6.02
CA TYR A 34 0.59 7.35 6.55
C TYR A 34 0.60 7.85 8.00
N GLY A 35 -0.09 8.96 8.28
CA GLY A 35 -0.24 9.47 9.65
C GLY A 35 -0.94 8.48 10.57
N CYS A 36 -2.07 7.92 10.11
CA CYS A 36 -2.84 6.92 10.85
C CYS A 36 -2.00 5.68 11.25
N MET A 37 -1.15 5.16 10.35
CA MET A 37 -0.25 4.05 10.67
C MET A 37 0.75 4.41 11.78
N GLY A 38 1.25 5.64 11.79
CA GLY A 38 2.13 6.15 12.85
C GLY A 38 1.41 6.26 14.20
N GLU A 39 0.19 6.79 14.21
CA GLU A 39 -0.64 6.91 15.41
C GLU A 39 -1.00 5.55 16.02
N HIS A 40 -1.29 4.56 15.17
CA HIS A 40 -1.62 3.19 15.60
C HIS A 40 -0.37 2.32 15.86
N GLY A 41 0.85 2.81 15.56
CA GLY A 41 2.08 2.06 15.75
C GLY A 41 2.21 0.81 14.87
N VAL A 42 1.65 0.83 13.65
CA VAL A 42 1.60 -0.32 12.75
C VAL A 42 2.41 -0.09 11.46
N ALA A 43 3.04 -1.14 10.94
CA ALA A 43 3.84 -1.04 9.71
C ALA A 43 3.00 -0.88 8.43
N HIS A 44 1.77 -1.39 8.44
CA HIS A 44 0.80 -1.22 7.36
C HIS A 44 -0.63 -1.49 7.85
N CYS A 45 -1.64 -0.96 7.15
CA CYS A 45 -3.04 -1.12 7.55
C CYS A 45 -3.44 -2.59 7.78
N GLY A 46 -2.91 -3.55 7.01
CA GLY A 46 -3.24 -4.98 7.16
C GLY A 46 -2.93 -5.61 8.52
N VAL A 47 -2.09 -4.99 9.37
CA VAL A 47 -1.82 -5.46 10.75
C VAL A 47 -2.48 -4.57 11.83
N CYS A 48 -3.30 -3.60 11.43
CA CYS A 48 -4.08 -2.79 12.35
C CYS A 48 -5.27 -3.58 12.90
N GLY A 49 -5.59 -3.41 14.18
CA GLY A 49 -6.72 -4.08 14.83
C GLY A 49 -8.09 -3.66 14.29
N GLU A 50 -8.17 -2.51 13.61
CA GLU A 50 -9.39 -1.99 12.99
C GLU A 50 -9.51 -2.34 11.50
N PHE A 51 -8.59 -3.14 10.97
CA PHE A 51 -8.54 -3.41 9.54
C PHE A 51 -9.60 -4.44 9.10
N PRO A 52 -10.34 -4.20 7.99
CA PRO A 52 -10.36 -2.98 7.17
C PRO A 52 -11.30 -1.90 7.74
N CYS A 53 -10.79 -0.67 7.94
CA CYS A 53 -11.59 0.46 8.42
C CYS A 53 -12.09 1.34 7.25
N ASP A 54 -13.11 2.16 7.51
CA ASP A 54 -13.73 3.03 6.50
C ASP A 54 -12.72 3.99 5.86
N MET A 55 -11.84 4.62 6.65
CA MET A 55 -10.78 5.49 6.12
C MET A 55 -9.90 4.79 5.08
N PHE A 56 -9.57 3.51 5.31
CA PHE A 56 -8.80 2.72 4.36
C PHE A 56 -9.60 2.39 3.10
N MET A 57 -10.88 2.02 3.25
CA MET A 57 -11.77 1.65 2.15
C MET A 57 -12.16 2.83 1.26
N ASP A 58 -12.27 4.03 1.84
CA ASP A 58 -12.55 5.29 1.14
C ASP A 58 -11.31 5.88 0.48
N THR A 59 -10.11 5.36 0.78
CA THR A 59 -8.88 5.77 0.12
C THR A 59 -8.63 4.89 -1.11
N PHE A 60 -9.08 5.35 -2.27
CA PHE A 60 -8.90 4.69 -3.58
C PHE A 60 -8.47 5.69 -4.66
N ASP A 61 -7.90 5.17 -5.76
CA ASP A 61 -7.64 5.97 -6.96
C ASP A 61 -8.96 6.18 -7.73
N PRO A 62 -9.43 7.43 -7.90
CA PRO A 62 -10.68 7.70 -8.63
C PRO A 62 -10.68 7.14 -10.06
N SER A 63 -9.51 7.04 -10.70
CA SER A 63 -9.36 6.51 -12.07
C SER A 63 -9.67 5.02 -12.16
N HIS A 64 -9.49 4.29 -11.05
CA HIS A 64 -9.75 2.86 -10.92
C HIS A 64 -11.00 2.57 -10.07
N GLY A 65 -11.61 3.59 -9.47
CA GLY A 65 -12.79 3.49 -8.63
C GLY A 65 -12.59 2.72 -7.31
N PRO A 66 -13.68 2.51 -6.55
CA PRO A 66 -13.65 1.87 -5.23
C PRO A 66 -13.15 0.41 -5.25
N VAL A 67 -13.22 -0.30 -6.38
CA VAL A 67 -12.71 -1.67 -6.48
C VAL A 67 -11.22 -1.76 -6.14
N SER A 68 -10.45 -0.69 -6.40
CA SER A 68 -9.03 -0.64 -6.07
C SER A 68 -8.76 -0.73 -4.56
N SER A 69 -9.63 -0.19 -3.70
CA SER A 69 -9.47 -0.33 -2.24
C SER A 69 -9.76 -1.76 -1.78
N VAL A 70 -10.74 -2.44 -2.40
CA VAL A 70 -11.06 -3.87 -2.13
C VAL A 70 -9.88 -4.78 -2.50
N ILE A 71 -9.29 -4.59 -3.68
CA ILE A 71 -8.11 -5.36 -4.10
C ILE A 71 -6.95 -5.13 -3.13
N ARG A 72 -6.70 -3.86 -2.75
CA ARG A 72 -5.67 -3.51 -1.78
C ARG A 72 -5.95 -4.13 -0.41
N ALA A 73 -7.22 -4.19 0.02
CA ALA A 73 -7.63 -4.84 1.26
C ALA A 73 -7.23 -6.32 1.27
N GLY A 74 -7.59 -7.05 0.19
CA GLY A 74 -7.26 -8.46 0.05
C GLY A 74 -5.75 -8.72 0.07
N MET A 75 -4.98 -7.87 -0.62
CA MET A 75 -3.51 -7.98 -0.63
C MET A 75 -2.89 -7.72 0.74
N LEU A 76 -3.41 -6.76 1.50
CA LEU A 76 -2.93 -6.47 2.86
C LEU A 76 -3.33 -7.54 3.87
N ALA A 77 -4.53 -8.12 3.75
CA ALA A 77 -4.95 -9.27 4.55
C ALA A 77 -4.05 -10.50 4.29
N TYR A 78 -3.77 -10.78 3.02
CA TYR A 78 -2.87 -11.87 2.64
C TYR A 78 -1.44 -11.61 3.16
N ARG A 79 -0.93 -10.39 3.01
CA ARG A 79 0.36 -9.95 3.55
C ARG A 79 0.44 -10.13 5.07
N ALA A 80 -0.58 -9.72 5.81
CA ALA A 80 -0.61 -9.84 7.26
C ALA A 80 -0.52 -11.31 7.72
N ARG A 81 -1.12 -12.24 6.98
CA ARG A 81 -1.09 -13.68 7.30
C ARG A 81 0.20 -14.37 6.83
N HIS A 82 0.78 -13.96 5.71
CA HIS A 82 1.81 -14.72 5.00
C HIS A 82 3.17 -14.03 4.88
N GLY A 83 3.26 -12.78 5.29
CA GLY A 83 4.47 -11.95 5.20
C GLY A 83 4.74 -11.38 3.82
N ASP A 84 5.74 -10.50 3.76
CA ASP A 84 6.05 -9.65 2.61
C ASP A 84 6.46 -10.44 1.37
N ALA A 85 7.27 -11.49 1.54
CA ALA A 85 7.77 -12.31 0.43
C ALA A 85 6.64 -12.98 -0.35
N LYS A 86 5.68 -13.60 0.36
CA LYS A 86 4.51 -14.24 -0.27
C LYS A 86 3.56 -13.21 -0.86
N ALA A 87 3.39 -12.05 -0.23
CA ALA A 87 2.56 -10.98 -0.77
C ALA A 87 3.12 -10.41 -2.09
N ALA A 88 4.44 -10.25 -2.19
CA ALA A 88 5.11 -9.84 -3.43
C ALA A 88 4.92 -10.87 -4.55
N GLU A 89 5.11 -12.16 -4.26
CA GLU A 89 4.81 -13.23 -5.22
C GLU A 89 3.37 -13.21 -5.69
N ARG A 90 2.42 -12.98 -4.78
CA ARG A 90 0.99 -12.91 -5.13
C ARG A 90 0.68 -11.70 -6.02
N ALA A 91 1.28 -10.55 -5.75
CA ALA A 91 1.08 -9.34 -6.54
C ALA A 91 1.50 -9.55 -8.01
N ARG A 92 2.67 -10.18 -8.24
CA ARG A 92 3.16 -10.49 -9.59
C ARG A 92 2.22 -11.42 -10.37
N LYS A 93 1.46 -12.28 -9.70
CA LYS A 93 0.47 -13.16 -10.35
C LYS A 93 -0.86 -12.48 -10.69
N ILE A 94 -1.12 -11.29 -10.17
CA ILE A 94 -2.35 -10.52 -10.45
C ILE A 94 -2.16 -9.60 -11.66
N GLU A 95 -0.91 -9.23 -11.94
CA GLU A 95 -0.53 -8.38 -13.09
C GLU A 95 -0.36 -9.20 -14.40
N HIS A 96 -0.49 -10.52 -14.33
CA HIS A 96 -0.45 -11.48 -15.45
C HIS A 96 -1.78 -12.23 -15.59
#